data_AF-D0GLA4-F1
#
_entry.id   AF-D0GLA4-F1
#
_cell.length_a   1.000
_cell.length_b   1.000
_cell.length_c   1.000
_cell.angle_alpha   90.00
_cell.angle_beta   90.00
_cell.angle_gamma   90.00
#
_symmetry.space_group_name_H-M   'P 1'
#
loop_
_entity.id
_entity.type
_entity.pdbx_description
1 polymer ?
#
loop_
_entity_poly.entity_id
_entity_poly.type
_entity_poly.pdbx_seq_one_letter_code
_entity_poly.pdbx_strand_id
1 'polypeptide(L)'
;MKNTVLLMMILIASISSGVTQKNEFDKIRKKWFEIIVGLPEGNDPQIRKDVEKYALQTENNAEKAIGKLNNEQDKKSLFNDLKDMKNGAHVLSSFENVKAMAKAYMTPGTKYYKNKDLKKTITESLEWLNKNAYHEGLPELGNWWQWEIGIPKSVNEIGIIMYGEIPQSLLNNLMNASKYFQPYATHSGSSPAAKHSTSPKKRVSKGGNRMDTAIISFGRGILTKDKAETMNGVNAVGEIGEIVTKGDGFYSDGSFIQHENVAYSGTYASVLFNGLGTLLYVSEGTGFLPKDTRLENLYKSITKGYSYLIINGGINDSVSGRSISRDNSNDLERGKSLIAAFAIISEGVDSPYKEEIRKLVKKSVSENNHFNIVEKINNPVIKNIVKNIAENNSIKVEEMSGTKIFSSMDRAVQVNKKNGKFLVSMHSSRIANYETMNGENLKGWHTGDGMTYIYGISSSDYVDFWETVDNLHLSGTTESTNDRGPGSGERRVPSSVSPNSWAGGATDGETAMIGMDFVSWNDKTVAKKSWFMLGEEIVALGSGISSSDGEIHTTLDNKIINDINDKKITVNG
;
A
#
# COMPACT_ATOMS: atom_id res chain seq x y z
N MET A 1 -38.77 -25.46 -38.80
CA MET A 1 -37.90 -24.31 -39.16
C MET A 1 -37.74 -23.28 -38.03
N LYS A 2 -38.81 -22.80 -37.36
CA LYS A 2 -38.67 -21.78 -36.28
C LYS A 2 -37.79 -22.20 -35.09
N ASN A 3 -37.87 -23.45 -34.63
CA ASN A 3 -37.04 -23.94 -33.52
C ASN A 3 -35.56 -24.14 -33.90
N THR A 4 -35.27 -24.47 -35.16
CA THR A 4 -33.91 -24.66 -35.67
C THR A 4 -33.17 -23.32 -35.82
N VAL A 5 -33.87 -22.27 -36.24
CA VAL A 5 -33.33 -20.92 -36.37
C VAL A 5 -33.04 -20.31 -34.98
N LEU A 6 -33.90 -20.54 -33.99
CA LEU A 6 -33.68 -20.08 -32.62
C LEU A 6 -32.46 -20.75 -31.98
N LEU A 7 -32.30 -22.08 -32.16
CA LEU A 7 -31.12 -22.81 -31.66
C LEU A 7 -29.83 -22.31 -32.30
N MET A 8 -29.85 -22.03 -33.61
CA MET A 8 -28.69 -21.56 -34.37
C MET A 8 -28.31 -20.13 -33.99
N MET A 9 -29.27 -19.24 -33.73
CA MET A 9 -29.02 -17.89 -33.21
C MET A 9 -28.44 -17.91 -31.80
N ILE A 10 -28.94 -18.79 -30.91
CA ILE A 10 -28.36 -18.98 -29.56
C ILE A 10 -26.93 -19.52 -29.66
N LEU A 11 -26.66 -20.45 -30.59
CA LEU A 11 -25.32 -20.98 -30.82
C LEU A 11 -24.37 -19.89 -31.35
N ILE A 12 -24.78 -19.10 -32.34
CA ILE A 12 -23.97 -18.02 -32.94
C ILE A 12 -23.71 -16.90 -31.93
N ALA A 13 -24.71 -16.51 -31.14
CA ALA A 13 -24.54 -15.54 -30.05
C ALA A 13 -23.58 -16.07 -28.97
N SER A 14 -23.69 -17.35 -28.62
CA SER A 14 -22.78 -18.01 -27.66
C SER A 14 -21.35 -18.09 -28.20
N ILE A 15 -21.16 -18.44 -29.47
CA ILE A 15 -19.84 -18.49 -30.13
C ILE A 15 -19.23 -17.09 -30.23
N SER A 16 -20.00 -16.09 -30.67
CA SER A 16 -19.56 -14.69 -30.74
C SER A 16 -19.18 -14.15 -29.36
N SER A 17 -19.99 -14.40 -28.33
CA SER A 17 -19.70 -14.01 -26.95
C SER A 17 -18.44 -14.71 -26.40
N GLY A 18 -18.21 -15.98 -26.75
CA GLY A 18 -17.03 -16.74 -26.34
C GLY A 18 -15.74 -16.28 -27.04
N VAL A 19 -15.82 -15.84 -28.30
CA VAL A 19 -14.69 -15.23 -29.03
C VAL A 19 -14.36 -13.85 -28.47
N THR A 20 -15.36 -12.99 -28.24
CA THR A 20 -15.18 -11.67 -27.63
C THR A 20 -14.61 -11.77 -26.23
N GLN A 21 -15.11 -12.68 -25.40
CA GLN A 21 -14.60 -12.88 -24.05
C GLN A 21 -13.17 -13.44 -24.00
N LYS A 22 -12.82 -14.38 -24.90
CA LYS A 22 -11.43 -14.85 -25.03
C LYS A 22 -10.48 -13.71 -25.39
N ASN A 23 -10.93 -12.76 -26.21
CA ASN A 23 -10.19 -11.56 -26.57
C ASN A 23 -10.01 -10.62 -25.36
N GLU A 24 -11.02 -10.45 -24.49
CA GLU A 24 -10.92 -9.62 -23.29
C GLU A 24 -9.87 -10.12 -22.28
N PHE A 25 -9.79 -11.44 -22.02
CA PHE A 25 -8.76 -12.00 -21.15
C PHE A 25 -7.34 -11.70 -21.67
N ASP A 26 -7.13 -11.88 -22.97
CA ASP A 26 -5.84 -11.60 -23.59
C ASP A 26 -5.52 -10.10 -23.61
N LYS A 27 -6.52 -9.23 -23.80
CA LYS A 27 -6.37 -7.76 -23.68
C LYS A 27 -5.92 -7.36 -22.28
N ILE A 28 -6.61 -7.85 -21.24
CA ILE A 28 -6.28 -7.56 -19.83
C ILE A 28 -4.86 -8.05 -19.52
N ARG A 29 -4.54 -9.30 -19.89
CA ARG A 29 -3.21 -9.89 -19.67
C ARG A 29 -2.11 -9.06 -20.31
N LYS A 30 -2.28 -8.60 -21.55
CA LYS A 30 -1.31 -7.75 -22.26
C LYS A 30 -1.12 -6.41 -21.55
N LYS A 31 -2.21 -5.72 -21.20
CA LYS A 31 -2.13 -4.43 -20.47
C LYS A 31 -1.49 -4.59 -19.09
N TRP A 32 -1.70 -5.72 -18.42
CA TRP A 32 -1.04 -6.04 -17.15
C TRP A 32 0.44 -6.37 -17.34
N PHE A 33 0.80 -7.09 -18.41
CA PHE A 33 2.19 -7.36 -18.79
C PHE A 33 2.97 -6.05 -18.95
N GLU A 34 2.40 -5.03 -19.60
CA GLU A 34 3.04 -3.73 -19.80
C GLU A 34 3.45 -3.08 -18.47
N ILE A 35 2.54 -3.07 -17.49
CA ILE A 35 2.85 -2.56 -16.14
C ILE A 35 3.90 -3.43 -15.45
N ILE A 36 3.77 -4.75 -15.45
CA ILE A 36 4.69 -5.63 -14.71
C ILE A 36 6.11 -5.53 -15.26
N VAL A 37 6.26 -5.51 -16.59
CA VAL A 37 7.55 -5.49 -17.29
C VAL A 37 8.05 -4.08 -17.55
N GLY A 38 7.22 -3.04 -17.35
CA GLY A 38 7.60 -1.64 -17.55
C GLY A 38 7.78 -1.29 -19.04
N LEU A 39 7.03 -1.95 -19.91
CA LEU A 39 7.10 -1.82 -21.36
C LEU A 39 5.73 -1.45 -21.90
N PRO A 40 5.45 -0.17 -22.18
CA PRO A 40 4.18 0.21 -22.79
C PRO A 40 4.09 -0.29 -24.23
N GLU A 41 2.86 -0.50 -24.72
CA GLU A 41 2.62 -0.81 -26.12
C GLU A 41 3.01 0.37 -27.03
N GLY A 42 3.87 0.11 -28.03
CA GLY A 42 4.31 1.10 -29.02
C GLY A 42 5.77 1.54 -28.89
N ASN A 43 6.22 2.34 -29.86
CA ASN A 43 7.60 2.84 -29.96
C ASN A 43 7.66 4.34 -29.69
N ASP A 44 7.08 4.81 -28.58
CA ASP A 44 7.14 6.23 -28.23
C ASP A 44 8.61 6.64 -27.96
N PRO A 45 9.21 7.52 -28.79
CA PRO A 45 10.60 7.94 -28.62
C PRO A 45 10.84 8.66 -27.30
N GLN A 46 9.80 9.24 -26.69
CA GLN A 46 9.90 10.08 -25.49
C GLN A 46 10.22 9.26 -24.24
N ILE A 47 9.82 7.99 -24.21
CA ILE A 47 10.03 7.05 -23.10
C ILE A 47 11.20 6.08 -23.34
N ARG A 48 11.77 6.08 -24.54
CA ARG A 48 12.81 5.12 -24.94
C ARG A 48 13.99 5.08 -23.99
N LYS A 49 14.47 6.25 -23.54
CA LYS A 49 15.57 6.35 -22.56
C LYS A 49 15.21 5.73 -21.21
N ASP A 50 13.98 5.93 -20.76
CA ASP A 50 13.49 5.34 -19.50
C ASP A 50 13.39 3.81 -19.62
N VAL A 51 12.93 3.31 -20.77
CA VAL A 51 12.89 1.87 -21.07
C VAL A 51 14.30 1.28 -21.13
N GLU A 52 15.27 1.94 -21.77
CA GLU A 52 16.68 1.49 -21.82
C GLU A 52 17.31 1.43 -20.42
N LYS A 53 17.09 2.46 -19.59
CA LYS A 53 17.53 2.48 -18.18
C LYS A 53 16.86 1.35 -17.37
N TYR A 54 15.56 1.14 -17.58
CA TYR A 54 14.80 0.09 -16.90
C TYR A 54 15.23 -1.33 -17.33
N ALA A 55 15.62 -1.51 -18.60
CA ALA A 55 16.16 -2.75 -19.11
C ALA A 55 17.49 -3.12 -18.42
N LEU A 56 18.40 -2.16 -18.27
CA LEU A 56 19.66 -2.37 -17.53
C LEU A 56 19.41 -2.76 -16.06
N GLN A 57 18.47 -2.10 -15.38
CA GLN A 57 18.09 -2.48 -14.01
C GLN A 57 17.51 -3.91 -13.97
N THR A 58 16.67 -4.25 -14.95
CA THR A 58 16.05 -5.58 -15.06
C THR A 58 17.10 -6.66 -15.32
N GLU A 59 18.09 -6.39 -16.17
CA GLU A 59 19.23 -7.27 -16.42
C GLU A 59 20.04 -7.51 -15.14
N ASN A 60 20.44 -6.45 -14.44
CA ASN A 60 21.20 -6.55 -13.19
C ASN A 60 20.46 -7.37 -12.11
N ASN A 61 19.15 -7.23 -12.02
CA ASN A 61 18.34 -8.02 -11.09
C ASN A 61 18.30 -9.51 -11.47
N ALA A 62 18.19 -9.81 -12.77
CA ALA A 62 18.25 -11.19 -13.26
C ALA A 62 19.64 -11.80 -13.04
N GLU A 63 20.73 -11.06 -13.25
CA GLU A 63 22.09 -11.54 -12.98
C GLU A 63 22.29 -11.89 -11.51
N LYS A 64 21.81 -11.05 -10.59
CA LYS A 64 21.83 -11.34 -9.14
C LYS A 64 21.07 -12.62 -8.82
N ALA A 65 19.92 -12.85 -9.44
CA ALA A 65 19.15 -14.07 -9.25
C ALA A 65 19.89 -15.30 -9.83
N ILE A 66 20.39 -15.21 -11.07
CA ILE A 66 21.13 -16.29 -11.74
C ILE A 66 22.37 -16.67 -10.95
N GLY A 67 23.13 -15.70 -10.43
CA GLY A 67 24.34 -15.94 -9.64
C GLY A 67 24.09 -16.67 -8.32
N LYS A 68 22.84 -16.77 -7.86
CA LYS A 68 22.44 -17.47 -6.64
C LYS A 68 21.92 -18.89 -6.87
N LEU A 69 21.72 -19.30 -8.13
CA LEU A 69 21.13 -20.61 -8.45
C LEU A 69 21.97 -21.77 -7.88
N ASN A 70 21.29 -22.75 -7.29
CA ASN A 70 21.89 -24.01 -6.93
C ASN A 70 21.85 -24.98 -8.13
N ASN A 71 23.03 -25.42 -8.57
CA ASN A 71 23.24 -26.33 -9.70
C ASN A 71 23.53 -27.78 -9.28
N GLU A 72 23.45 -28.11 -7.99
CA GLU A 72 23.60 -29.48 -7.49
C GLU A 72 22.42 -30.36 -7.97
N GLN A 73 22.72 -31.62 -8.30
CA GLN A 73 21.74 -32.56 -8.85
C GLN A 73 20.66 -32.96 -7.82
N ASP A 74 21.03 -33.03 -6.54
CA ASP A 74 20.18 -33.38 -5.39
C ASP A 74 19.85 -32.16 -4.51
N LYS A 75 19.86 -30.96 -5.11
CA LYS A 75 19.60 -29.69 -4.41
C LYS A 75 18.31 -29.73 -3.59
N LYS A 76 18.40 -29.25 -2.34
CA LYS A 76 17.28 -29.11 -1.40
C LYS A 76 16.64 -27.72 -1.41
N SER A 77 17.29 -26.76 -2.06
CA SER A 77 16.79 -25.41 -2.33
C SER A 77 17.14 -24.99 -3.75
N LEU A 78 16.33 -24.11 -4.35
CA LEU A 78 16.60 -23.60 -5.69
C LEU A 78 17.76 -22.59 -5.72
N PHE A 79 17.90 -21.79 -4.66
CA PHE A 79 18.94 -20.78 -4.51
C PHE A 79 19.80 -21.04 -3.27
N ASN A 80 21.09 -20.71 -3.33
CA ASN A 80 22.08 -20.99 -2.29
C ASN A 80 21.86 -20.16 -1.01
N ASP A 81 21.29 -18.96 -1.13
CA ASP A 81 20.97 -18.07 -0.02
C ASP A 81 19.58 -18.35 0.61
N LEU A 82 18.72 -19.10 -0.09
CA LEU A 82 17.35 -19.41 0.34
C LEU A 82 17.22 -20.89 0.69
N LYS A 83 17.83 -21.30 1.80
CA LYS A 83 18.07 -22.73 2.10
C LYS A 83 16.85 -23.52 2.61
N ASP A 84 15.91 -22.86 3.30
CA ASP A 84 14.75 -23.52 3.91
C ASP A 84 13.46 -23.40 3.07
N MET A 85 13.08 -24.46 2.35
CA MET A 85 11.83 -24.51 1.58
C MET A 85 10.57 -24.76 2.42
N LYS A 86 10.70 -24.87 3.75
CA LYS A 86 9.55 -24.83 4.67
C LYS A 86 9.26 -23.41 5.16
N ASN A 87 10.19 -22.47 4.96
CA ASN A 87 10.01 -21.08 5.33
C ASN A 87 9.33 -20.32 4.18
N GLY A 88 8.09 -19.86 4.40
CA GLY A 88 7.34 -19.11 3.38
C GLY A 88 8.07 -17.86 2.84
N ALA A 89 8.92 -17.21 3.63
CA ALA A 89 9.72 -16.07 3.16
C ALA A 89 10.78 -16.50 2.14
N HIS A 90 11.44 -17.62 2.35
CA HIS A 90 12.42 -18.17 1.41
C HIS A 90 11.75 -18.66 0.13
N VAL A 91 10.57 -19.29 0.24
CA VAL A 91 9.79 -19.72 -0.93
C VAL A 91 9.34 -18.51 -1.74
N LEU A 92 8.82 -17.46 -1.09
CA LEU A 92 8.46 -16.20 -1.74
C LEU A 92 9.66 -15.57 -2.47
N SER A 93 10.79 -15.38 -1.79
CA SER A 93 11.98 -14.81 -2.41
C SER A 93 12.53 -15.65 -3.56
N SER A 94 12.30 -16.98 -3.54
CA SER A 94 12.65 -17.84 -4.66
C SER A 94 11.79 -17.53 -5.89
N PHE A 95 10.48 -17.37 -5.73
CA PHE A 95 9.61 -16.93 -6.83
C PHE A 95 9.96 -15.50 -7.29
N GLU A 96 10.33 -14.59 -6.39
CA GLU A 96 10.75 -13.23 -6.77
C GLU A 96 12.05 -13.21 -7.60
N ASN A 97 13.02 -14.07 -7.27
CA ASN A 97 14.22 -14.27 -8.09
C ASN A 97 13.85 -14.82 -9.49
N VAL A 98 12.93 -15.78 -9.56
CA VAL A 98 12.44 -16.30 -10.85
C VAL A 98 11.68 -15.24 -11.64
N LYS A 99 10.89 -14.40 -10.98
CA LYS A 99 10.23 -13.23 -11.59
C LYS A 99 11.24 -12.25 -12.16
N ALA A 100 12.35 -11.97 -11.47
CA ALA A 100 13.41 -11.11 -11.99
C ALA A 100 14.02 -11.68 -13.30
N MET A 101 14.29 -13.00 -13.33
CA MET A 101 14.74 -13.68 -14.55
C MET A 101 13.69 -13.60 -15.67
N ALA A 102 12.42 -13.86 -15.37
CA ALA A 102 11.32 -13.79 -16.33
C ALA A 102 11.16 -12.39 -16.93
N LYS A 103 11.29 -11.33 -16.12
CA LYS A 103 11.29 -9.95 -16.61
C LYS A 103 12.43 -9.71 -17.60
N ALA A 104 13.67 -10.06 -17.25
CA ALA A 104 14.80 -9.88 -18.18
C ALA A 104 14.60 -10.66 -19.48
N TYR A 105 14.11 -11.90 -19.40
CA TYR A 105 13.77 -12.70 -20.58
C TYR A 105 12.76 -12.01 -21.52
N MET A 106 11.82 -11.26 -20.96
CA MET A 106 10.77 -10.56 -21.72
C MET A 106 11.07 -9.10 -22.03
N THR A 107 12.17 -8.53 -21.53
CA THR A 107 12.51 -7.11 -21.74
C THR A 107 13.48 -6.91 -22.91
N PRO A 108 13.05 -6.25 -24.01
CA PRO A 108 13.95 -5.86 -25.09
C PRO A 108 15.10 -4.98 -24.58
N GLY A 109 16.29 -5.15 -25.13
CA GLY A 109 17.49 -4.39 -24.74
C GLY A 109 18.31 -5.05 -23.62
N THR A 110 17.80 -6.10 -22.98
CA THR A 110 18.63 -6.97 -22.13
C THR A 110 19.33 -8.03 -22.97
N LYS A 111 20.51 -8.50 -22.55
CA LYS A 111 21.20 -9.65 -23.17
C LYS A 111 20.43 -10.97 -23.03
N TYR A 112 19.46 -10.99 -22.13
CA TYR A 112 18.60 -12.14 -21.84
C TYR A 112 17.32 -12.15 -22.67
N TYR A 113 17.04 -11.09 -23.42
CA TYR A 113 15.83 -10.97 -24.21
C TYR A 113 15.65 -12.17 -25.15
N LYS A 114 14.58 -12.94 -24.94
CA LYS A 114 14.26 -14.18 -25.68
C LYS A 114 15.41 -15.22 -25.70
N ASN A 115 16.32 -15.16 -24.74
CA ASN A 115 17.42 -16.12 -24.61
C ASN A 115 16.89 -17.53 -24.26
N LYS A 116 17.26 -18.54 -25.06
CA LYS A 116 16.77 -19.92 -24.92
C LYS A 116 17.23 -20.59 -23.62
N ASP A 117 18.46 -20.33 -23.19
CA ASP A 117 19.00 -20.93 -21.97
C ASP A 117 18.32 -20.37 -20.73
N LEU A 118 18.11 -19.04 -20.67
CA LEU A 118 17.37 -18.44 -19.57
C LEU A 118 15.91 -18.92 -19.54
N LYS A 119 15.25 -19.06 -20.70
CA LYS A 119 13.91 -19.65 -20.79
C LYS A 119 13.87 -21.05 -20.16
N LYS A 120 14.85 -21.89 -20.49
CA LYS A 120 14.98 -23.23 -19.92
C LYS A 120 15.17 -23.16 -18.41
N THR A 121 16.11 -22.34 -17.92
CA THR A 121 16.35 -22.12 -16.48
C THR A 121 15.11 -21.66 -15.73
N ILE A 122 14.34 -20.72 -16.28
CA ILE A 122 13.08 -20.25 -15.68
C ILE A 122 12.08 -21.40 -15.59
N THR A 123 11.92 -22.16 -16.68
CA THR A 123 10.97 -23.29 -16.73
C THR A 123 11.32 -24.35 -15.70
N GLU A 124 12.57 -24.80 -15.68
CA GLU A 124 13.07 -25.81 -14.72
C GLU A 124 13.00 -25.31 -13.27
N SER A 125 13.24 -24.02 -13.04
CA SER A 125 13.10 -23.40 -11.70
C SER A 125 11.66 -23.43 -11.22
N LEU A 126 10.70 -23.10 -12.08
CA LEU A 126 9.28 -23.13 -11.75
C LEU A 126 8.78 -24.55 -11.53
N GLU A 127 9.21 -25.52 -12.35
CA GLU A 127 8.91 -26.94 -12.14
C GLU A 127 9.46 -27.43 -10.80
N TRP A 128 10.69 -27.06 -10.46
CA TRP A 128 11.31 -27.43 -9.20
C TRP A 128 10.58 -26.81 -8.00
N LEU A 129 10.27 -25.51 -8.04
CA LEU A 129 9.53 -24.85 -6.95
C LEU A 129 8.12 -25.41 -6.79
N ASN A 130 7.40 -25.62 -7.90
CA ASN A 130 6.08 -26.23 -7.84
C ASN A 130 6.16 -27.63 -7.22
N LYS A 131 7.08 -28.48 -7.67
CA LYS A 131 7.23 -29.84 -7.16
C LYS A 131 7.64 -29.92 -5.68
N ASN A 132 8.50 -29.02 -5.20
CA ASN A 132 9.18 -29.20 -3.92
C ASN A 132 8.79 -28.19 -2.83
N ALA A 133 8.23 -27.04 -3.19
CA ALA A 133 8.03 -25.92 -2.25
C ALA A 133 6.63 -25.29 -2.30
N TYR A 134 5.91 -25.41 -3.42
CA TYR A 134 4.60 -24.77 -3.58
C TYR A 134 3.66 -25.56 -4.49
N HIS A 135 2.98 -26.55 -3.90
CA HIS A 135 1.95 -27.37 -4.53
C HIS A 135 0.82 -27.73 -3.58
N GLU A 136 -0.25 -28.30 -4.16
CA GLU A 136 -1.40 -28.83 -3.44
C GLU A 136 -0.97 -29.90 -2.42
N GLY A 137 -1.54 -29.85 -1.22
CA GLY A 137 -1.27 -30.81 -0.14
C GLY A 137 -0.11 -30.45 0.78
N LEU A 138 0.67 -29.40 0.49
CA LEU A 138 1.68 -28.90 1.44
C LEU A 138 1.04 -28.16 2.63
N PRO A 139 1.69 -28.17 3.81
CA PRO A 139 1.31 -27.33 4.93
C PRO A 139 1.74 -25.88 4.72
N GLU A 140 0.95 -24.95 5.26
CA GLU A 140 1.30 -23.53 5.35
C GLU A 140 2.08 -23.30 6.65
N LEU A 141 3.41 -23.18 6.57
CA LEU A 141 4.26 -23.07 7.76
C LEU A 141 4.70 -21.64 8.04
N GLY A 142 4.60 -21.22 9.29
CA GLY A 142 4.99 -19.88 9.73
C GLY A 142 3.94 -18.83 9.40
N ASN A 143 4.37 -17.67 8.94
CA ASN A 143 3.46 -16.56 8.64
C ASN A 143 2.58 -16.90 7.43
N TRP A 144 1.26 -16.84 7.62
CA TRP A 144 0.25 -17.11 6.60
C TRP A 144 0.39 -16.23 5.35
N TRP A 145 0.83 -14.97 5.54
CA TRP A 145 0.82 -13.96 4.50
C TRP A 145 1.66 -14.35 3.28
N GLN A 146 2.81 -15.02 3.48
CA GLN A 146 3.65 -15.45 2.38
C GLN A 146 2.92 -16.46 1.49
N TRP A 147 2.20 -17.41 2.08
CA TRP A 147 1.55 -18.51 1.37
C TRP A 147 0.23 -18.09 0.73
N GLU A 148 -0.55 -17.27 1.43
CA GLU A 148 -1.88 -16.85 0.97
C GLU A 148 -1.84 -15.59 0.09
N ILE A 149 -0.81 -14.76 0.20
CA ILE A 149 -0.73 -13.46 -0.51
C ILE A 149 0.55 -13.35 -1.35
N GLY A 150 1.72 -13.38 -0.70
CA GLY A 150 2.98 -13.06 -1.35
C GLY A 150 3.31 -13.98 -2.54
N ILE A 151 3.30 -15.30 -2.31
CA ILE A 151 3.62 -16.31 -3.32
C ILE A 151 2.57 -16.32 -4.45
N PRO A 152 1.24 -16.39 -4.19
CA PRO A 152 0.24 -16.29 -5.24
C PRO A 152 0.36 -15.05 -6.13
N LYS A 153 0.66 -13.87 -5.55
CA LYS A 153 0.89 -12.64 -6.34
C LYS A 153 2.08 -12.80 -7.27
N SER A 154 3.22 -13.24 -6.75
CA SER A 154 4.43 -13.48 -7.55
C SER A 154 4.20 -14.54 -8.64
N VAL A 155 3.49 -15.62 -8.32
CA VAL A 155 3.13 -16.68 -9.27
C VAL A 155 2.22 -16.15 -10.39
N ASN A 156 1.22 -15.33 -10.08
CA ASN A 156 0.37 -14.70 -11.09
C ASN A 156 1.19 -13.76 -12.00
N GLU A 157 2.06 -12.93 -11.43
CA GLU A 157 2.91 -12.03 -12.22
C GLU A 157 3.83 -12.81 -13.16
N ILE A 158 4.48 -13.88 -12.68
CA ILE A 158 5.29 -14.78 -13.52
C ILE A 158 4.43 -15.41 -14.61
N GLY A 159 3.23 -15.86 -14.27
CA GLY A 159 2.28 -16.44 -15.22
C GLY A 159 1.90 -15.45 -16.32
N ILE A 160 1.73 -14.16 -15.99
CA ILE A 160 1.45 -13.10 -16.96
C ILE A 160 2.67 -12.83 -17.85
N ILE A 161 3.87 -12.70 -17.25
CA ILE A 161 5.13 -12.45 -17.96
C ILE A 161 5.43 -13.60 -18.95
N MET A 162 5.31 -14.84 -18.49
CA MET A 162 5.72 -16.05 -19.21
C MET A 162 4.56 -16.75 -19.92
N TYR A 163 3.43 -16.08 -20.11
CA TYR A 163 2.25 -16.70 -20.72
C TYR A 163 2.53 -17.12 -22.17
N GLY A 164 2.37 -18.40 -22.46
CA GLY A 164 2.71 -18.99 -23.76
C GLY A 164 4.20 -19.28 -23.96
N GLU A 165 5.04 -18.90 -22.99
CA GLU A 165 6.48 -19.21 -23.00
C GLU A 165 6.80 -20.47 -22.19
N ILE A 166 6.10 -20.73 -21.08
CA ILE A 166 6.22 -21.98 -20.31
C ILE A 166 5.16 -23.02 -20.74
N PRO A 167 5.38 -24.32 -20.47
CA PRO A 167 4.37 -25.35 -20.72
C PRO A 167 3.04 -25.01 -20.04
N GLN A 168 1.93 -25.17 -20.77
CA GLN A 168 0.59 -24.88 -20.24
C GLN A 168 0.26 -25.73 -19.00
N SER A 169 0.76 -26.97 -18.94
CA SER A 169 0.63 -27.84 -17.77
C SER A 169 1.28 -27.25 -16.52
N LEU A 170 2.47 -26.67 -16.66
CA LEU A 170 3.17 -26.00 -15.55
C LEU A 170 2.42 -24.76 -15.07
N LEU A 171 1.93 -23.92 -16.00
CA LEU A 171 1.10 -22.77 -15.65
C LEU A 171 -0.15 -23.22 -14.87
N ASN A 172 -0.84 -24.26 -15.33
CA ASN A 172 -2.01 -24.80 -14.64
C ASN A 172 -1.66 -25.32 -13.24
N ASN A 173 -0.55 -26.04 -13.07
CA ASN A 173 -0.13 -26.53 -11.75
C ASN A 173 0.18 -25.40 -10.77
N LEU A 174 0.79 -24.32 -11.24
CA LEU A 174 1.04 -23.12 -10.44
C LEU A 174 -0.26 -22.40 -10.05
N MET A 175 -1.24 -22.32 -10.97
CA MET A 175 -2.56 -21.76 -10.67
C MET A 175 -3.34 -22.64 -9.69
N ASN A 176 -3.23 -23.96 -9.78
CA ASN A 176 -3.84 -24.89 -8.83
C ASN A 176 -3.22 -24.74 -7.43
N ALA A 177 -1.89 -24.62 -7.33
CA ALA A 177 -1.22 -24.33 -6.06
C ALA A 177 -1.68 -22.98 -5.47
N SER A 178 -1.73 -21.92 -6.29
CA SER A 178 -2.29 -20.62 -5.91
C SER A 178 -3.71 -20.73 -5.36
N LYS A 179 -4.58 -21.51 -6.02
CA LYS A 179 -5.96 -21.74 -5.59
C LYS A 179 -6.04 -22.59 -4.31
N TYR A 180 -5.13 -23.54 -4.12
CA TYR A 180 -5.10 -24.37 -2.91
C TYR A 180 -4.78 -23.54 -1.67
N PHE A 181 -3.81 -22.63 -1.72
CA PHE A 181 -3.47 -21.77 -0.58
C PHE A 181 -4.46 -20.59 -0.42
N GLN A 182 -4.86 -19.94 -1.52
CA GLN A 182 -5.78 -18.79 -1.51
C GLN A 182 -6.99 -19.02 -2.45
N PRO A 183 -7.97 -19.84 -2.03
CA PRO A 183 -9.09 -20.26 -2.88
C PRO A 183 -10.12 -19.16 -3.14
N TYR A 184 -10.28 -18.22 -2.20
CA TYR A 184 -11.37 -17.24 -2.25
C TYR A 184 -10.85 -15.82 -2.33
N ALA A 185 -11.50 -14.97 -3.11
CA ALA A 185 -11.20 -13.54 -3.17
C ALA A 185 -11.58 -12.79 -1.87
N THR A 186 -12.38 -13.42 -1.00
CA THR A 186 -13.03 -12.76 0.14
C THR A 186 -12.58 -13.25 1.51
N HIS A 187 -11.82 -14.34 1.56
CA HIS A 187 -11.42 -14.98 2.81
C HIS A 187 -9.99 -15.50 2.75
N SER A 188 -9.27 -15.35 3.84
CA SER A 188 -8.00 -16.03 4.09
C SER A 188 -8.19 -17.13 5.15
N GLY A 189 -7.19 -17.98 5.36
CA GLY A 189 -7.24 -19.15 6.24
C GLY A 189 -8.27 -20.19 5.80
N SER A 190 -8.61 -20.21 4.50
CA SER A 190 -9.66 -21.11 3.97
C SER A 190 -9.13 -22.45 3.49
N SER A 191 -7.83 -22.56 3.26
CA SER A 191 -7.16 -23.79 2.87
C SER A 191 -7.05 -24.77 4.04
N PRO A 192 -7.11 -26.10 3.81
CA PRO A 192 -6.69 -27.09 4.81
C PRO A 192 -5.25 -26.90 5.30
N ALA A 193 -4.39 -26.25 4.50
CA ALA A 193 -3.01 -25.93 4.85
C ALA A 193 -2.90 -24.94 6.01
N ALA A 194 -3.87 -24.01 6.12
CA ALA A 194 -3.83 -22.89 7.05
C ALA A 194 -3.74 -23.34 8.52
N LYS A 195 -4.21 -24.54 8.87
CA LYS A 195 -4.14 -25.09 10.24
C LYS A 195 -2.73 -25.14 10.83
N HIS A 196 -1.69 -25.02 10.00
CA HIS A 196 -0.28 -25.05 10.39
C HIS A 196 0.38 -23.66 10.52
N SER A 197 -0.35 -22.58 10.20
CA SER A 197 0.23 -21.23 10.14
C SER A 197 -0.03 -20.42 11.41
N THR A 198 0.51 -19.20 11.43
CA THR A 198 0.26 -18.21 12.50
C THR A 198 -1.19 -17.71 12.53
N SER A 199 -2.03 -18.03 11.54
CA SER A 199 -3.44 -17.62 11.49
C SER A 199 -4.35 -18.72 10.95
N PRO A 200 -4.59 -19.79 11.74
CA PRO A 200 -5.16 -21.04 11.25
C PRO A 200 -6.66 -21.03 11.00
N LYS A 201 -7.36 -19.98 11.42
CA LYS A 201 -8.82 -19.88 11.29
C LYS A 201 -9.18 -19.14 10.01
N LYS A 202 -10.21 -19.65 9.34
CA LYS A 202 -10.89 -18.93 8.24
C LYS A 202 -11.34 -17.57 8.73
N ARG A 203 -11.03 -16.54 7.95
CA ARG A 203 -11.33 -15.14 8.26
C ARG A 203 -11.70 -14.37 7.01
N VAL A 204 -12.60 -13.41 7.17
CA VAL A 204 -12.93 -12.44 6.10
C VAL A 204 -11.70 -11.56 5.87
N SER A 205 -11.19 -11.48 4.64
CA SER A 205 -10.13 -10.52 4.32
C SER A 205 -10.72 -9.11 4.22
N LYS A 206 -10.00 -8.10 4.70
CA LYS A 206 -10.44 -6.69 4.75
C LYS A 206 -9.32 -5.76 4.29
N GLY A 207 -9.66 -4.54 3.88
CA GLY A 207 -8.72 -3.48 3.53
C GLY A 207 -7.66 -3.92 2.50
N GLY A 208 -6.38 -3.65 2.77
CA GLY A 208 -5.27 -4.01 1.87
C GLY A 208 -5.20 -5.52 1.60
N ASN A 209 -5.45 -6.36 2.62
CA ASN A 209 -5.46 -7.81 2.45
C ASN A 209 -6.61 -8.27 1.55
N ARG A 210 -7.79 -7.62 1.62
CA ARG A 210 -8.89 -7.91 0.69
C ARG A 210 -8.49 -7.62 -0.74
N MET A 211 -7.87 -6.47 -0.98
CA MET A 211 -7.40 -6.10 -2.32
C MET A 211 -6.40 -7.13 -2.86
N ASP A 212 -5.46 -7.58 -2.03
CA ASP A 212 -4.51 -8.62 -2.41
C ASP A 212 -5.21 -9.96 -2.75
N THR A 213 -6.13 -10.43 -1.93
CA THR A 213 -6.88 -11.67 -2.23
C THR A 213 -7.75 -11.55 -3.49
N ALA A 214 -8.27 -10.34 -3.76
CA ALA A 214 -9.05 -10.04 -4.94
C ALA A 214 -8.20 -10.04 -6.22
N ILE A 215 -7.02 -9.38 -6.20
CA ILE A 215 -6.13 -9.34 -7.37
C ILE A 215 -5.51 -10.70 -7.67
N ILE A 216 -5.31 -11.55 -6.65
CA ILE A 216 -4.88 -12.95 -6.83
C ILE A 216 -5.94 -13.74 -7.59
N SER A 217 -7.21 -13.66 -7.16
CA SER A 217 -8.31 -14.37 -7.83
C SER A 217 -8.55 -13.82 -9.23
N PHE A 218 -8.51 -12.50 -9.40
CA PHE A 218 -8.61 -11.84 -10.70
C PHE A 218 -7.52 -12.34 -11.66
N GLY A 219 -6.23 -12.23 -11.27
CA GLY A 219 -5.09 -12.65 -12.09
C GLY A 219 -5.10 -14.13 -12.42
N ARG A 220 -5.47 -14.99 -11.46
CA ARG A 220 -5.62 -16.43 -11.70
C ARG A 220 -6.70 -16.70 -12.75
N GLY A 221 -7.86 -16.06 -12.63
CA GLY A 221 -8.94 -16.17 -13.63
C GLY A 221 -8.54 -15.65 -15.02
N ILE A 222 -7.75 -14.57 -15.11
CA ILE A 222 -7.19 -14.09 -16.38
C ILE A 222 -6.28 -15.15 -17.02
N LEU A 223 -5.41 -15.77 -16.22
CA LEU A 223 -4.45 -16.78 -16.70
C LEU A 223 -5.11 -18.10 -17.09
N THR A 224 -6.20 -18.49 -16.42
CA THR A 224 -6.96 -19.71 -16.72
C THR A 224 -8.12 -19.47 -17.68
N LYS A 225 -8.38 -18.21 -18.06
CA LYS A 225 -9.55 -17.77 -18.83
C LYS A 225 -10.88 -18.18 -18.18
N ASP A 226 -10.92 -18.17 -16.84
CA ASP A 226 -12.09 -18.48 -16.03
C ASP A 226 -12.85 -17.20 -15.66
N LYS A 227 -13.99 -16.98 -16.33
CA LYS A 227 -14.85 -15.81 -16.08
C LYS A 227 -15.33 -15.72 -14.63
N ALA A 228 -15.72 -16.85 -14.04
CA ALA A 228 -16.29 -16.85 -12.70
C ALA A 228 -15.22 -16.47 -11.67
N GLU A 229 -14.02 -17.02 -11.82
CA GLU A 229 -12.88 -16.68 -10.98
C GLU A 229 -12.44 -15.22 -11.15
N THR A 230 -12.40 -14.70 -12.38
CA THR A 230 -12.11 -13.29 -12.64
C THR A 230 -13.16 -12.38 -12.00
N MET A 231 -14.45 -12.68 -12.16
CA MET A 231 -15.53 -11.89 -11.56
C MET A 231 -15.57 -11.98 -10.02
N ASN A 232 -15.18 -13.11 -9.44
CA ASN A 232 -15.01 -13.21 -7.99
C ASN A 232 -13.97 -12.21 -7.48
N GLY A 233 -12.86 -12.03 -8.19
CA GLY A 233 -11.88 -10.98 -7.92
C GLY A 233 -12.49 -9.58 -8.04
N VAL A 234 -13.17 -9.27 -9.15
CA VAL A 234 -13.81 -7.96 -9.39
C VAL A 234 -14.83 -7.62 -8.29
N ASN A 235 -15.72 -8.55 -7.96
CA ASN A 235 -16.78 -8.33 -6.97
C ASN A 235 -16.21 -8.13 -5.56
N ALA A 236 -15.14 -8.84 -5.21
CA ALA A 236 -14.48 -8.73 -3.92
C ALA A 236 -13.85 -7.33 -3.70
N VAL A 237 -13.48 -6.62 -4.77
CA VAL A 237 -13.01 -5.22 -4.69
C VAL A 237 -14.16 -4.27 -4.33
N GLY A 238 -15.38 -4.52 -4.83
CA GLY A 238 -16.55 -3.69 -4.51
C GLY A 238 -16.84 -3.62 -3.00
N GLU A 239 -16.65 -4.73 -2.27
CA GLU A 239 -16.82 -4.79 -0.81
C GLU A 239 -15.82 -3.89 -0.04
N ILE A 240 -14.67 -3.56 -0.63
CA ILE A 240 -13.68 -2.67 -0.01
C ILE A 240 -14.21 -1.24 0.11
N GLY A 241 -15.11 -0.82 -0.79
CA GLY A 241 -15.70 0.51 -0.79
C GLY A 241 -16.81 0.71 0.24
N GLU A 242 -17.14 -0.29 1.04
CA GLU A 242 -18.12 -0.16 2.11
C GLU A 242 -17.60 0.78 3.21
N ILE A 243 -18.41 1.77 3.57
CA ILE A 243 -18.12 2.62 4.72
C ILE A 243 -18.45 1.85 5.99
N VAL A 244 -17.44 1.65 6.83
CA VAL A 244 -17.58 0.99 8.12
C VAL A 244 -17.70 2.03 9.24
N THR A 245 -18.25 1.58 10.37
CA THR A 245 -18.33 2.37 11.62
C THR A 245 -17.50 1.77 12.75
N LYS A 246 -16.89 0.60 12.51
CA LYS A 246 -16.00 -0.10 13.45
C LYS A 246 -15.08 -1.08 12.72
N GLY A 247 -13.84 -1.19 13.19
CA GLY A 247 -12.85 -2.12 12.65
C GLY A 247 -12.21 -1.64 11.34
N ASP A 248 -11.61 -2.60 10.62
CA ASP A 248 -10.93 -2.34 9.35
C ASP A 248 -11.85 -1.82 8.26
N GLY A 249 -11.40 -0.78 7.54
CA GLY A 249 -12.10 -0.22 6.39
C GLY A 249 -12.01 1.29 6.30
N PHE A 250 -12.74 1.85 5.33
CA PHE A 250 -12.90 3.29 5.17
C PHE A 250 -14.08 3.79 6.01
N TYR A 251 -13.92 4.98 6.59
CA TYR A 251 -14.96 5.66 7.37
C TYR A 251 -15.48 6.89 6.61
N SER A 252 -16.66 7.37 6.99
CA SER A 252 -17.34 8.48 6.30
C SER A 252 -16.57 9.79 6.31
N ASP A 253 -15.67 9.99 7.29
CA ASP A 253 -14.81 11.17 7.39
C ASP A 253 -13.55 11.10 6.51
N GLY A 254 -13.31 9.96 5.84
CA GLY A 254 -12.12 9.67 5.04
C GLY A 254 -10.99 8.98 5.82
N SER A 255 -11.23 8.58 7.06
CA SER A 255 -10.29 7.74 7.81
C SER A 255 -10.17 6.36 7.20
N PHE A 256 -8.99 5.76 7.31
CA PHE A 256 -8.78 4.36 6.98
C PHE A 256 -8.12 3.64 8.15
N ILE A 257 -8.76 2.56 8.59
CA ILE A 257 -8.29 1.71 9.69
C ILE A 257 -7.92 0.35 9.15
N GLN A 258 -6.83 -0.20 9.67
CA GLN A 258 -6.47 -1.61 9.53
C GLN A 258 -5.96 -2.14 10.88
N HIS A 259 -5.94 -3.46 11.03
CA HIS A 259 -5.53 -4.14 12.27
C HIS A 259 -6.42 -3.74 13.44
N GLU A 260 -7.73 -3.73 13.17
CA GLU A 260 -8.86 -3.45 14.03
C GLU A 260 -9.00 -1.98 14.44
N ASN A 261 -7.91 -1.30 14.78
CA ASN A 261 -7.95 0.04 15.38
C ASN A 261 -6.69 0.89 15.15
N VAL A 262 -5.91 0.64 14.09
CA VAL A 262 -4.72 1.44 13.76
C VAL A 262 -5.00 2.34 12.55
N ALA A 263 -4.67 3.63 12.69
CA ALA A 263 -4.72 4.61 11.60
C ALA A 263 -3.68 4.24 10.51
N TYR A 264 -4.16 3.82 9.33
CA TYR A 264 -3.29 3.13 8.37
C TYR A 264 -3.39 3.63 6.92
N SER A 265 -3.87 4.87 6.74
CA SER A 265 -4.01 5.52 5.43
C SER A 265 -2.70 5.58 4.63
N GLY A 266 -1.54 5.58 5.28
CA GLY A 266 -0.25 5.69 4.60
C GLY A 266 0.38 4.39 4.11
N THR A 267 -0.14 3.22 4.51
CA THR A 267 0.52 1.93 4.18
C THR A 267 -0.44 0.84 3.75
N TYR A 268 -1.33 0.33 4.61
CA TYR A 268 -2.29 -0.70 4.20
C TYR A 268 -3.28 -0.18 3.15
N ALA A 269 -3.69 1.08 3.23
CA ALA A 269 -4.44 1.71 2.15
C ALA A 269 -3.58 1.92 0.88
N SER A 270 -2.26 2.11 0.99
CA SER A 270 -1.38 2.15 -0.18
C SER A 270 -1.35 0.80 -0.91
N VAL A 271 -1.29 -0.33 -0.20
CA VAL A 271 -1.42 -1.68 -0.80
C VAL A 271 -2.76 -1.79 -1.56
N LEU A 272 -3.83 -1.33 -0.94
CA LEU A 272 -5.17 -1.31 -1.52
C LEU A 272 -5.21 -0.46 -2.81
N PHE A 273 -4.74 0.79 -2.78
CA PHE A 273 -4.79 1.67 -3.95
C PHE A 273 -3.90 1.19 -5.09
N ASN A 274 -2.75 0.60 -4.81
CA ASN A 274 -1.90 -0.02 -5.84
C ASN A 274 -2.64 -1.18 -6.54
N GLY A 275 -3.32 -2.04 -5.78
CA GLY A 275 -4.11 -3.14 -6.34
C GLY A 275 -5.34 -2.66 -7.11
N LEU A 276 -6.08 -1.70 -6.55
CA LEU A 276 -7.26 -1.10 -7.20
C LEU A 276 -6.87 -0.41 -8.50
N GLY A 277 -5.82 0.43 -8.47
CA GLY A 277 -5.31 1.10 -9.65
C GLY A 277 -4.92 0.11 -10.74
N THR A 278 -4.17 -0.94 -10.39
CA THR A 278 -3.82 -2.00 -11.33
C THR A 278 -5.07 -2.61 -11.97
N LEU A 279 -6.04 -3.03 -11.15
CA LEU A 279 -7.25 -3.69 -11.63
C LEU A 279 -8.06 -2.76 -12.55
N LEU A 280 -8.33 -1.52 -12.13
CA LEU A 280 -9.05 -0.53 -12.94
C LEU A 280 -8.34 -0.26 -14.27
N TYR A 281 -7.02 -0.06 -14.24
CA TYR A 281 -6.24 0.20 -15.43
C TYR A 281 -6.29 -0.95 -16.43
N VAL A 282 -6.03 -2.19 -15.99
CA VAL A 282 -5.92 -3.34 -16.91
C VAL A 282 -7.27 -3.80 -17.44
N SER A 283 -8.35 -3.54 -16.71
CA SER A 283 -9.73 -3.91 -17.10
C SER A 283 -10.47 -2.84 -17.89
N GLU A 284 -9.89 -1.65 -18.06
CA GLU A 284 -10.48 -0.55 -18.82
C GLU A 284 -10.86 -0.98 -20.26
N GLY A 285 -12.08 -0.61 -20.66
CA GLY A 285 -12.68 -1.02 -21.92
C GLY A 285 -12.96 -2.53 -22.04
N THR A 286 -13.22 -3.22 -20.93
CA THR A 286 -13.66 -4.64 -20.90
C THR A 286 -14.88 -4.84 -19.99
N GLY A 287 -15.55 -5.99 -20.12
CA GLY A 287 -16.64 -6.41 -19.23
C GLY A 287 -16.21 -6.71 -17.79
N PHE A 288 -14.91 -6.70 -17.49
CA PHE A 288 -14.34 -6.96 -16.17
C PHE A 288 -13.97 -5.68 -15.40
N LEU A 289 -14.22 -4.50 -15.97
CA LEU A 289 -14.07 -3.24 -15.24
C LEU A 289 -15.02 -3.21 -14.03
N PRO A 290 -14.54 -2.99 -12.79
CA PRO A 290 -15.40 -2.83 -11.62
C PRO A 290 -16.39 -1.69 -11.79
N LYS A 291 -17.67 -1.97 -11.50
CA LYS A 291 -18.77 -1.00 -11.58
C LYS A 291 -19.55 -0.86 -10.28
N ASP A 292 -19.03 -1.40 -9.19
CA ASP A 292 -19.68 -1.30 -7.87
C ASP A 292 -19.66 0.17 -7.41
N THR A 293 -20.84 0.73 -7.15
CA THR A 293 -20.98 2.15 -6.78
C THR A 293 -20.34 2.47 -5.43
N ARG A 294 -20.10 1.48 -4.58
CA ARG A 294 -19.37 1.66 -3.32
C ARG A 294 -17.93 2.13 -3.55
N LEU A 295 -17.36 1.88 -4.73
CA LEU A 295 -16.01 2.35 -5.07
C LEU A 295 -15.89 3.88 -5.08
N GLU A 296 -16.99 4.59 -5.28
CA GLU A 296 -17.01 6.05 -5.15
C GLU A 296 -16.56 6.55 -3.78
N ASN A 297 -16.77 5.77 -2.71
CA ASN A 297 -16.31 6.13 -1.38
C ASN A 297 -14.78 6.18 -1.31
N LEU A 298 -14.08 5.31 -2.03
CA LEU A 298 -12.62 5.36 -2.12
C LEU A 298 -12.17 6.59 -2.91
N TYR A 299 -12.84 6.91 -4.02
CA TYR A 299 -12.50 8.09 -4.82
C TYR A 299 -12.71 9.38 -4.01
N LYS A 300 -13.81 9.48 -3.27
CA LYS A 300 -14.06 10.58 -2.31
C LYS A 300 -12.99 10.62 -1.21
N SER A 301 -12.55 9.46 -0.71
CA SER A 301 -11.46 9.40 0.26
C SER A 301 -10.16 9.96 -0.31
N ILE A 302 -9.85 9.69 -1.59
CA ILE A 302 -8.69 10.26 -2.28
C ILE A 302 -8.84 11.78 -2.38
N THR A 303 -9.96 12.26 -2.94
CA THR A 303 -10.09 13.68 -3.32
C THR A 303 -10.38 14.60 -2.13
N LYS A 304 -11.02 14.10 -1.07
CA LYS A 304 -11.41 14.88 0.13
C LYS A 304 -10.67 14.49 1.41
N GLY A 305 -9.97 13.36 1.42
CA GLY A 305 -9.20 12.88 2.57
C GLY A 305 -7.70 12.98 2.33
N TYR A 306 -7.20 12.28 1.31
CA TYR A 306 -5.77 12.28 0.99
C TYR A 306 -5.24 13.64 0.54
N SER A 307 -6.11 14.54 0.08
CA SER A 307 -5.75 15.94 -0.16
C SER A 307 -5.23 16.67 1.08
N TYR A 308 -5.66 16.28 2.29
CA TYR A 308 -5.10 16.76 3.57
C TYR A 308 -3.93 15.90 4.08
N LEU A 309 -3.93 14.60 3.78
CA LEU A 309 -2.92 13.67 4.33
C LEU A 309 -1.61 13.70 3.55
N ILE A 310 -1.66 13.99 2.23
CA ILE A 310 -0.47 14.15 1.40
C ILE A 310 0.07 15.57 1.60
N ILE A 311 1.26 15.65 2.18
CA ILE A 311 1.91 16.90 2.57
C ILE A 311 3.27 16.96 1.87
N ASN A 312 3.50 18.03 1.09
CA ASN A 312 4.78 18.29 0.42
C ASN A 312 5.28 17.10 -0.44
N GLY A 313 4.34 16.38 -1.06
CA GLY A 313 4.62 15.18 -1.87
C GLY A 313 4.88 13.89 -1.07
N GLY A 314 4.80 13.91 0.25
CA GLY A 314 4.83 12.75 1.14
C GLY A 314 3.47 12.41 1.74
N ILE A 315 3.35 11.23 2.35
CA ILE A 315 2.21 10.88 3.20
C ILE A 315 2.63 10.97 4.66
N ASN A 316 1.96 11.81 5.44
CA ASN A 316 2.39 12.09 6.82
C ASN A 316 2.46 10.83 7.70
N ASP A 317 3.36 10.86 8.67
CA ASP A 317 3.74 9.66 9.43
C ASP A 317 2.68 9.21 10.44
N SER A 318 1.82 10.12 10.88
CA SER A 318 0.78 9.82 11.87
C SER A 318 -0.22 8.75 11.40
N VAL A 319 -0.29 8.48 10.08
CA VAL A 319 -1.18 7.48 9.47
C VAL A 319 -0.42 6.28 8.86
N SER A 320 0.85 6.09 9.23
CA SER A 320 1.72 5.07 8.65
C SER A 320 1.98 3.87 9.57
N GLY A 321 1.46 3.89 10.80
CA GLY A 321 1.62 2.83 11.81
C GLY A 321 3.08 2.41 11.97
N ARG A 322 3.36 1.12 12.11
CA ARG A 322 4.73 0.61 12.33
C ARG A 322 5.71 0.85 11.18
N SER A 323 5.24 1.23 9.99
CA SER A 323 6.11 1.41 8.81
C SER A 323 7.02 2.63 8.90
N ILE A 324 6.80 3.52 9.88
CA ILE A 324 7.70 4.63 10.17
C ILE A 324 9.11 4.17 10.57
N SER A 325 9.27 2.93 11.03
CA SER A 325 10.55 2.37 11.47
C SER A 325 11.25 1.49 10.44
N ARG A 326 10.77 1.48 9.18
CA ARG A 326 11.34 0.61 8.14
C ARG A 326 12.53 1.28 7.49
N ASP A 327 13.62 0.53 7.32
CA ASP A 327 14.77 0.97 6.56
C ASP A 327 14.37 1.43 5.15
N ASN A 328 15.00 2.50 4.66
CA ASN A 328 14.73 3.09 3.35
C ASN A 328 13.25 3.50 3.15
N SER A 329 12.53 3.80 4.24
CA SER A 329 11.15 4.25 4.21
C SER A 329 10.99 5.56 4.97
N ASN A 330 10.48 6.58 4.29
CA ASN A 330 10.06 7.85 4.88
C ASN A 330 8.71 8.28 4.28
N ASP A 331 8.18 9.41 4.75
CA ASP A 331 6.93 9.99 4.28
C ASP A 331 6.91 10.22 2.76
N LEU A 332 8.01 10.72 2.17
CA LEU A 332 8.14 10.95 0.73
C LEU A 332 8.17 9.65 -0.08
N GLU A 333 8.89 8.63 0.38
CA GLU A 333 8.96 7.32 -0.30
C GLU A 333 7.61 6.61 -0.29
N ARG A 334 6.90 6.66 0.85
CA ARG A 334 5.52 6.15 0.95
C ARG A 334 4.55 6.98 0.10
N GLY A 335 4.68 8.31 0.12
CA GLY A 335 3.87 9.25 -0.64
C GLY A 335 4.00 9.05 -2.15
N LYS A 336 5.23 8.87 -2.65
CA LYS A 336 5.52 8.53 -4.05
C LYS A 336 4.73 7.32 -4.53
N SER A 337 4.65 6.25 -3.72
CA SER A 337 3.88 5.06 -4.09
C SER A 337 2.37 5.36 -4.19
N LEU A 338 1.82 6.14 -3.26
CA LEU A 338 0.41 6.55 -3.31
C LEU A 338 0.10 7.45 -4.50
N ILE A 339 0.96 8.44 -4.78
CA ILE A 339 0.81 9.37 -5.91
C ILE A 339 0.81 8.58 -7.23
N ALA A 340 1.72 7.62 -7.38
CA ALA A 340 1.73 6.71 -8.53
C ALA A 340 0.44 5.88 -8.62
N ALA A 341 -0.05 5.32 -7.51
CA ALA A 341 -1.30 4.58 -7.47
C ALA A 341 -2.50 5.45 -7.88
N PHE A 342 -2.59 6.68 -7.38
CA PHE A 342 -3.64 7.64 -7.73
C PHE A 342 -3.63 8.01 -9.21
N ALA A 343 -2.44 8.22 -9.79
CA ALA A 343 -2.30 8.45 -11.21
C ALA A 343 -2.85 7.29 -12.05
N ILE A 344 -2.51 6.04 -11.68
CA ILE A 344 -3.01 4.83 -12.34
C ILE A 344 -4.53 4.67 -12.16
N ILE A 345 -5.06 4.91 -10.96
CA ILE A 345 -6.51 4.91 -10.70
C ILE A 345 -7.22 5.89 -11.64
N SER A 346 -6.66 7.08 -11.87
CA SER A 346 -7.28 8.10 -12.74
C SER A 346 -7.44 7.67 -14.20
N GLU A 347 -6.72 6.65 -14.65
CA GLU A 347 -6.87 6.12 -16.01
C GLU A 347 -8.09 5.20 -16.16
N GLY A 348 -8.58 4.60 -15.07
CA GLY A 348 -9.72 3.67 -15.07
C GLY A 348 -10.95 4.17 -14.33
N VAL A 349 -11.00 5.46 -13.98
CA VAL A 349 -12.13 6.12 -13.30
C VAL A 349 -12.70 7.19 -14.22
N ASP A 350 -14.02 7.39 -14.17
CA ASP A 350 -14.74 8.41 -14.94
C ASP A 350 -14.71 9.79 -14.25
N SER A 351 -15.02 10.85 -15.01
CA SER A 351 -15.23 12.20 -14.45
C SER A 351 -16.48 12.20 -13.52
N PRO A 352 -16.49 13.00 -12.44
CA PRO A 352 -15.51 14.05 -12.11
C PRO A 352 -14.27 13.55 -11.34
N TYR A 353 -14.30 12.34 -10.74
CA TYR A 353 -13.21 11.87 -9.89
C TYR A 353 -11.87 11.75 -10.63
N LYS A 354 -11.89 11.38 -11.91
CA LYS A 354 -10.70 11.40 -12.78
C LYS A 354 -9.95 12.72 -12.71
N GLU A 355 -10.67 13.83 -12.84
CA GLU A 355 -10.09 15.17 -12.88
C GLU A 355 -9.58 15.58 -11.50
N GLU A 356 -10.37 15.35 -10.45
CA GLU A 356 -9.99 15.66 -9.07
C GLU A 356 -8.73 14.89 -8.62
N ILE A 357 -8.65 13.59 -8.93
CA ILE A 357 -7.50 12.75 -8.60
C ILE A 357 -6.26 13.25 -9.35
N ARG A 358 -6.38 13.62 -10.63
CA ARG A 358 -5.27 14.17 -11.42
C ARG A 358 -4.79 15.52 -10.90
N LYS A 359 -5.69 16.39 -10.41
CA LYS A 359 -5.30 17.63 -9.72
C LYS A 359 -4.49 17.34 -8.46
N LEU A 360 -4.91 16.37 -7.64
CA LEU A 360 -4.16 15.96 -6.46
C LEU A 360 -2.77 15.44 -6.83
N VAL A 361 -2.67 14.54 -7.82
CA VAL A 361 -1.37 14.03 -8.31
C VAL A 361 -0.46 15.17 -8.76
N LYS A 362 -0.97 16.11 -9.58
CA LYS A 362 -0.19 17.25 -10.05
C LYS A 362 0.29 18.13 -8.89
N LYS A 363 -0.61 18.45 -7.95
CA LYS A 363 -0.28 19.22 -6.73
C LYS A 363 0.84 18.54 -5.95
N SER A 364 0.70 17.25 -5.64
CA SER A 364 1.68 16.49 -4.88
C SER A 364 3.06 16.42 -5.56
N VAL A 365 3.10 16.31 -6.90
CA VAL A 365 4.36 16.39 -7.66
C VAL A 365 4.97 17.79 -7.58
N SER A 366 4.17 18.84 -7.72
CA SER A 366 4.66 20.22 -7.69
C SER A 366 5.12 20.71 -6.32
N GLU A 367 4.54 20.18 -5.24
CA GLU A 367 4.89 20.58 -3.87
C GLU A 367 6.16 19.89 -3.33
N ASN A 368 6.62 18.81 -3.97
CA ASN A 368 7.86 18.15 -3.56
C ASN A 368 9.08 18.92 -4.06
N ASN A 369 9.86 19.44 -3.11
CA ASN A 369 11.11 20.17 -3.35
C ASN A 369 12.36 19.43 -2.85
N HIS A 370 12.24 18.17 -2.44
CA HIS A 370 13.38 17.34 -2.07
C HIS A 370 13.90 16.52 -3.25
N PHE A 371 13.01 15.99 -4.10
CA PHE A 371 13.37 15.34 -5.36
C PHE A 371 12.25 15.46 -6.40
N ASN A 372 12.59 15.25 -7.67
CA ASN A 372 11.58 15.12 -8.72
C ASN A 372 10.88 13.75 -8.61
N ILE A 373 9.60 13.75 -8.20
CA ILE A 373 8.80 12.53 -8.02
C ILE A 373 8.73 11.70 -9.31
N VAL A 374 8.53 12.35 -10.46
CA VAL A 374 8.43 11.68 -11.77
C VAL A 374 9.71 10.90 -12.07
N GLU A 375 10.88 11.50 -11.84
CA GLU A 375 12.17 10.85 -12.09
C GLU A 375 12.50 9.71 -11.12
N LYS A 376 11.87 9.68 -9.94
CA LYS A 376 12.01 8.59 -8.96
C LYS A 376 11.07 7.40 -9.21
N ILE A 377 10.14 7.51 -10.17
CA ILE A 377 9.31 6.38 -10.59
C ILE A 377 10.10 5.54 -11.59
N ASN A 378 10.53 4.36 -11.15
CA ASN A 378 11.37 3.49 -11.98
C ASN A 378 10.61 2.86 -13.15
N ASN A 379 9.33 2.55 -12.99
CA ASN A 379 8.54 1.87 -14.01
C ASN A 379 8.16 2.86 -15.14
N PRO A 380 8.62 2.65 -16.39
CA PRO A 380 8.37 3.61 -17.48
C PRO A 380 6.90 3.86 -17.79
N VAL A 381 6.03 2.83 -17.69
CA VAL A 381 4.58 2.97 -17.94
C VAL A 381 3.97 3.92 -16.91
N ILE A 382 4.23 3.65 -15.63
CA ILE A 382 3.70 4.46 -14.52
C ILE A 382 4.31 5.87 -14.55
N LYS A 383 5.62 5.97 -14.81
CA LYS A 383 6.34 7.24 -14.94
C LYS A 383 5.70 8.11 -16.00
N ASN A 384 5.38 7.56 -17.18
CA ASN A 384 4.76 8.31 -18.26
C ASN A 384 3.37 8.83 -17.88
N ILE A 385 2.55 8.04 -17.18
CA ILE A 385 1.22 8.47 -16.72
C ILE A 385 1.34 9.64 -15.74
N VAL A 386 2.23 9.54 -14.74
CA VAL A 386 2.45 10.62 -13.77
C VAL A 386 3.02 11.85 -14.46
N LYS A 387 3.99 11.68 -15.37
CA LYS A 387 4.58 12.76 -16.18
C LYS A 387 3.51 13.51 -16.98
N ASN A 388 2.66 12.77 -17.70
CA ASN A 388 1.58 13.35 -18.50
C ASN A 388 0.60 14.16 -17.65
N ILE A 389 0.32 13.73 -16.42
CA ILE A 389 -0.51 14.50 -15.49
C ILE A 389 0.22 15.76 -15.02
N ALA A 390 1.50 15.62 -14.62
CA ALA A 390 2.29 16.72 -14.09
C ALA A 390 2.53 17.84 -15.11
N GLU A 391 2.82 17.48 -16.37
CA GLU A 391 3.16 18.41 -17.46
C GLU A 391 1.93 18.97 -18.20
N ASN A 392 0.72 18.44 -17.94
CA ASN A 392 -0.49 18.90 -18.61
C ASN A 392 -0.97 20.26 -18.06
N ASN A 393 -0.82 21.31 -18.87
CA ASN A 393 -1.20 22.69 -18.52
C ASN A 393 -2.72 22.91 -18.36
N SER A 394 -3.57 22.04 -18.89
CA SER A 394 -5.02 22.11 -18.68
C SER A 394 -5.44 21.67 -17.27
N ILE A 395 -4.61 20.90 -16.56
CA ILE A 395 -4.84 20.53 -15.17
C ILE A 395 -4.31 21.66 -14.28
N LYS A 396 -5.20 22.37 -13.61
CA LYS A 396 -4.85 23.44 -12.68
C LYS A 396 -4.67 22.88 -11.26
N VAL A 397 -3.56 23.25 -10.62
CA VAL A 397 -3.37 23.00 -9.19
C VAL A 397 -4.27 23.97 -8.42
N GLU A 398 -5.05 23.43 -7.49
CA GLU A 398 -5.91 24.22 -6.62
C GLU A 398 -5.20 24.42 -5.28
N GLU A 399 -5.13 25.67 -4.82
CA GLU A 399 -4.69 25.97 -3.47
C GLU A 399 -5.67 25.38 -2.47
N MET A 400 -5.13 24.72 -1.46
CA MET A 400 -5.92 24.09 -0.40
C MET A 400 -5.57 24.75 0.92
N SER A 401 -6.59 25.21 1.63
CA SER A 401 -6.50 25.61 3.03
C SER A 401 -7.72 25.12 3.78
N GLY A 402 -7.62 25.09 5.10
CA GLY A 402 -8.67 24.65 6.01
C GLY A 402 -8.25 23.50 6.90
N THR A 403 -9.21 22.98 7.64
CA THR A 403 -9.00 21.96 8.67
C THR A 403 -9.89 20.75 8.42
N LYS A 404 -9.30 19.56 8.57
CA LYS A 404 -10.01 18.29 8.49
C LYS A 404 -9.77 17.46 9.74
N ILE A 405 -10.85 17.05 10.38
CA ILE A 405 -10.84 16.14 11.52
C ILE A 405 -11.26 14.75 11.04
N PHE A 406 -10.36 13.79 11.24
CA PHE A 406 -10.55 12.37 10.98
C PHE A 406 -10.85 11.68 12.31
N SER A 407 -12.02 11.97 12.88
CA SER A 407 -12.44 11.53 14.21
C SER A 407 -12.46 10.01 14.34
N SER A 408 -12.68 9.30 13.25
CA SER A 408 -12.74 7.84 13.25
C SER A 408 -11.36 7.21 13.46
N MET A 409 -10.27 7.90 13.09
CA MET A 409 -8.89 7.44 13.35
C MET A 409 -8.08 8.36 14.27
N ASP A 410 -8.75 9.23 15.03
CA ASP A 410 -8.15 10.13 16.01
C ASP A 410 -6.99 10.98 15.43
N ARG A 411 -7.22 11.56 14.24
CA ARG A 411 -6.29 12.51 13.60
C ARG A 411 -6.99 13.82 13.26
N ALA A 412 -6.23 14.90 13.24
CA ALA A 412 -6.69 16.15 12.64
C ALA A 412 -5.53 16.86 11.93
N VAL A 413 -5.85 17.52 10.82
CA VAL A 413 -4.88 18.21 9.95
C VAL A 413 -5.42 19.59 9.59
N GLN A 414 -4.62 20.63 9.81
CA GLN A 414 -4.86 21.96 9.26
C GLN A 414 -3.81 22.28 8.19
N VAL A 415 -4.26 22.93 7.12
CA VAL A 415 -3.43 23.60 6.12
C VAL A 415 -3.80 25.08 6.15
N ASN A 416 -2.88 25.95 6.51
CA ASN A 416 -3.13 27.39 6.57
C ASN A 416 -2.94 28.05 5.19
N LYS A 417 -3.25 29.36 5.08
CA LYS A 417 -3.17 30.08 3.79
C LYS A 417 -1.73 30.36 3.34
N LYS A 418 -0.75 30.16 4.22
CA LYS A 418 0.68 30.27 3.94
C LYS A 418 1.34 28.92 3.66
N ASN A 419 0.56 27.88 3.39
CA ASN A 419 1.03 26.51 3.14
C ASN A 419 1.77 25.87 4.32
N GLY A 420 1.59 26.36 5.55
CA GLY A 420 1.97 25.66 6.76
C GLY A 420 0.94 24.59 7.11
N LYS A 421 1.39 23.44 7.60
CA LYS A 421 0.50 22.35 8.02
C LYS A 421 0.76 21.97 9.45
N PHE A 422 -0.31 21.75 10.20
CA PHE A 422 -0.27 21.27 11.58
C PHE A 422 -1.10 20.00 11.68
N LEU A 423 -0.55 18.97 12.31
CA LEU A 423 -1.25 17.71 12.56
C LEU A 423 -1.19 17.36 14.02
N VAL A 424 -2.23 16.66 14.49
CA VAL A 424 -2.23 16.02 15.81
C VAL A 424 -2.62 14.54 15.68
N SER A 425 -1.81 13.71 16.32
CA SER A 425 -1.94 12.25 16.40
C SER A 425 -2.38 11.85 17.81
N MET A 426 -3.62 11.43 17.94
CA MET A 426 -4.24 11.06 19.22
C MET A 426 -4.57 9.57 19.25
N HIS A 427 -5.06 9.13 20.40
CA HIS A 427 -5.61 7.79 20.60
C HIS A 427 -6.78 7.84 21.59
N SER A 428 -7.58 6.78 21.63
CA SER A 428 -8.74 6.67 22.50
C SER A 428 -9.10 5.21 22.73
N SER A 429 -10.26 4.95 23.34
CA SER A 429 -10.85 3.61 23.40
C SER A 429 -11.16 3.03 22.01
N ARG A 430 -11.11 3.83 20.94
CA ARG A 430 -11.35 3.40 19.55
C ARG A 430 -10.08 3.10 18.77
N ILE A 431 -8.99 3.81 19.07
CA ILE A 431 -7.77 3.85 18.25
C ILE A 431 -6.55 3.60 19.10
N ALA A 432 -5.65 2.77 18.60
CA ALA A 432 -4.40 2.44 19.27
C ALA A 432 -3.47 3.65 19.40
N ASN A 433 -2.70 3.71 20.50
CA ASN A 433 -1.64 4.71 20.65
C ASN A 433 -0.51 4.51 19.63
N TYR A 434 -0.07 3.27 19.43
CA TYR A 434 0.85 2.88 18.37
C TYR A 434 0.73 1.38 18.07
N GLU A 435 1.40 0.92 17.02
CA GLU A 435 1.54 -0.51 16.72
C GLU A 435 3.00 -0.93 16.73
N THR A 436 3.31 -2.05 17.38
CA THR A 436 4.56 -2.81 17.25
C THR A 436 4.26 -4.28 17.00
N MET A 437 4.87 -4.82 15.94
CA MET A 437 4.67 -6.20 15.51
C MET A 437 5.79 -6.60 14.55
N ASN A 438 6.11 -7.89 14.47
CA ASN A 438 7.13 -8.44 13.57
C ASN A 438 8.52 -7.80 13.75
N GLY A 439 8.85 -7.31 14.94
CA GLY A 439 10.11 -6.61 15.23
C GLY A 439 10.15 -5.15 14.74
N GLU A 440 9.04 -4.61 14.24
CA GLU A 440 8.94 -3.24 13.75
C GLU A 440 8.44 -2.28 14.85
N ASN A 441 8.83 -1.01 14.75
CA ASN A 441 8.40 0.12 15.58
C ASN A 441 8.56 -0.07 17.09
N LEU A 442 9.71 -0.61 17.50
CA LEU A 442 10.01 -0.92 18.90
C LEU A 442 10.06 0.31 19.82
N LYS A 443 10.14 1.53 19.27
CA LYS A 443 10.23 2.79 20.03
C LYS A 443 9.06 3.75 19.73
N GLY A 444 7.99 3.30 19.08
CA GLY A 444 6.85 4.16 18.70
C GLY A 444 5.95 4.59 19.86
N TRP A 445 6.42 4.51 21.10
CA TRP A 445 5.64 4.53 22.34
C TRP A 445 4.65 5.68 22.47
N HIS A 446 5.05 6.87 22.02
CA HIS A 446 4.32 8.12 22.25
C HIS A 446 3.71 8.72 20.97
N THR A 447 3.73 7.96 19.86
CA THR A 447 3.33 8.46 18.53
C THR A 447 1.82 8.78 18.40
N GLY A 448 1.00 8.30 19.33
CA GLY A 448 -0.44 8.62 19.42
C GLY A 448 -0.82 9.37 20.70
N ASP A 449 0.13 9.86 21.49
CA ASP A 449 -0.12 10.46 22.81
C ASP A 449 -0.37 11.99 22.70
N GLY A 450 -1.07 12.40 21.64
CA GLY A 450 -1.22 13.80 21.26
C GLY A 450 0.03 14.37 20.58
N MET A 451 0.80 13.52 19.89
CA MET A 451 1.98 13.95 19.14
C MET A 451 1.57 14.93 18.04
N THR A 452 2.27 16.06 17.95
CA THR A 452 2.03 17.11 16.97
C THR A 452 3.10 17.14 15.90
N TYR A 453 2.71 17.40 14.65
CA TYR A 453 3.62 17.59 13.53
C TYR A 453 3.44 19.00 12.95
N ILE A 454 4.54 19.63 12.58
CA ILE A 454 4.55 20.95 11.94
C ILE A 454 5.33 20.84 10.65
N TYR A 455 4.64 20.99 9.53
CA TYR A 455 5.27 21.00 8.21
C TYR A 455 5.29 22.42 7.67
N GLY A 456 6.49 22.88 7.28
CA GLY A 456 6.63 24.06 6.44
C GLY A 456 6.37 23.73 4.97
N ILE A 457 7.07 24.45 4.09
CA ILE A 457 7.10 24.15 2.66
C ILE A 457 8.20 23.14 2.29
N SER A 458 9.12 22.84 3.22
CA SER A 458 10.21 21.89 3.01
C SER A 458 9.65 20.46 2.99
N SER A 459 10.06 19.68 1.99
CA SER A 459 9.67 18.28 1.87
C SER A 459 10.57 17.35 2.67
N SER A 460 11.75 17.81 3.11
CA SER A 460 12.75 16.96 3.75
C SER A 460 12.66 16.92 5.29
N ASP A 461 11.68 17.60 5.88
CA ASP A 461 11.60 17.80 7.34
C ASP A 461 11.49 16.50 8.14
N TYR A 462 10.92 15.44 7.54
CA TYR A 462 10.70 14.14 8.18
C TYR A 462 11.42 12.97 7.50
N VAL A 463 12.32 13.25 6.54
CA VAL A 463 13.02 12.21 5.77
C VAL A 463 13.94 11.37 6.68
N ASP A 464 14.72 12.02 7.55
CA ASP A 464 15.69 11.39 8.45
C ASP A 464 15.23 11.39 9.94
N PHE A 465 13.95 11.71 10.18
CA PHE A 465 13.42 11.96 11.52
C PHE A 465 13.45 10.73 12.43
N TRP A 466 12.88 9.61 11.99
CA TRP A 466 12.71 8.44 12.86
C TRP A 466 14.03 7.75 13.24
N GLU A 467 15.07 7.93 12.44
CA GLU A 467 16.40 7.37 12.70
C GLU A 467 17.16 8.15 13.79
N THR A 468 16.81 9.43 14.01
CA THR A 468 17.58 10.36 14.82
C THR A 468 16.82 10.96 16.00
N VAL A 469 15.49 10.97 15.96
CA VAL A 469 14.65 11.59 17.00
C VAL A 469 14.79 10.88 18.35
N ASP A 470 14.83 11.68 19.42
CA ASP A 470 14.57 11.17 20.76
C ASP A 470 13.10 10.79 20.92
N ASN A 471 12.85 9.48 20.90
CA ASN A 471 11.51 8.90 20.95
C ASN A 471 10.83 9.04 22.31
N LEU A 472 11.55 9.40 23.38
CA LEU A 472 10.95 9.72 24.69
C LEU A 472 10.37 11.14 24.73
N HIS A 473 10.81 12.02 23.83
CA HIS A 473 10.47 13.44 23.82
C HIS A 473 9.86 13.83 22.47
N LEU A 474 8.77 13.17 22.04
CA LEU A 474 8.10 13.52 20.78
C LEU A 474 7.29 14.82 20.93
N SER A 475 7.32 15.69 19.92
CA SER A 475 6.62 16.98 19.91
C SER A 475 5.16 16.86 20.35
N GLY A 476 4.73 17.70 21.28
CA GLY A 476 3.36 17.79 21.76
C GLY A 476 2.96 16.77 22.84
N THR A 477 3.75 15.74 23.11
CA THR A 477 3.42 14.67 24.08
C THR A 477 3.65 15.11 25.53
N THR A 478 2.94 14.48 26.48
CA THR A 478 3.07 14.76 27.93
C THR A 478 3.38 13.46 28.66
N GLU A 479 4.65 13.23 28.97
CA GLU A 479 5.14 11.90 29.38
C GLU A 479 6.00 11.94 30.64
N SER A 480 6.14 10.76 31.26
CA SER A 480 7.16 10.53 32.29
C SER A 480 8.55 10.46 31.66
N THR A 481 9.58 10.89 32.39
CA THR A 481 10.98 10.79 31.98
C THR A 481 11.58 9.39 32.17
N ASN A 482 10.79 8.41 32.64
CA ASN A 482 11.24 7.04 32.83
C ASN A 482 11.59 6.35 31.50
N ASP A 483 12.63 5.51 31.54
CA ASP A 483 13.01 4.67 30.40
C ASP A 483 11.90 3.72 29.97
N ARG A 484 11.91 3.39 28.67
CA ARG A 484 10.94 2.48 28.05
C ARG A 484 11.62 1.28 27.43
N GLY A 485 11.07 0.10 27.71
CA GLY A 485 11.50 -1.15 27.09
C GLY A 485 11.03 -1.23 25.63
N PRO A 486 11.81 -1.87 24.73
CA PRO A 486 11.41 -2.11 23.35
C PRO A 486 10.01 -2.73 23.25
N GLY A 487 9.13 -2.11 22.46
CA GLY A 487 7.76 -2.56 22.22
C GLY A 487 6.81 -2.50 23.43
N SER A 488 7.22 -1.88 24.55
CA SER A 488 6.38 -1.76 25.76
C SER A 488 5.25 -0.75 25.61
N GLY A 489 4.11 -0.97 26.26
CA GLY A 489 3.02 0.02 26.38
C GLY A 489 2.14 0.18 25.14
N GLU A 490 2.11 -0.81 24.27
CA GLU A 490 1.15 -0.88 23.15
C GLU A 490 -0.30 -1.00 23.65
N ARG A 491 -1.12 -0.01 23.31
CA ARG A 491 -2.57 0.05 23.58
C ARG A 491 -3.40 -0.29 22.34
N ARG A 492 -3.06 -1.39 21.65
CA ARG A 492 -3.74 -1.82 20.41
C ARG A 492 -4.72 -2.98 20.63
N VAL A 493 -4.38 -3.93 21.49
CA VAL A 493 -5.26 -5.08 21.75
C VAL A 493 -6.54 -4.58 22.46
N PRO A 494 -7.74 -5.10 22.17
CA PRO A 494 -8.98 -4.59 22.74
C PRO A 494 -9.02 -4.49 24.28
N SER A 495 -8.23 -5.29 24.99
CA SER A 495 -8.10 -5.23 26.46
C SER A 495 -7.09 -4.18 26.96
N SER A 496 -6.28 -3.59 26.08
CA SER A 496 -5.23 -2.62 26.43
C SER A 496 -5.44 -1.22 25.83
N VAL A 497 -6.45 -1.03 24.95
CA VAL A 497 -6.83 0.31 24.45
C VAL A 497 -7.07 1.27 25.62
N SER A 498 -6.95 2.57 25.36
CA SER A 498 -7.20 3.58 26.39
C SER A 498 -8.63 3.43 26.95
N PRO A 499 -8.82 3.54 28.27
CA PRO A 499 -10.15 3.55 28.86
C PRO A 499 -10.96 4.81 28.47
N ASN A 500 -10.28 5.86 27.98
CA ASN A 500 -10.90 7.14 27.66
C ASN A 500 -11.37 7.18 26.20
N SER A 501 -12.66 7.48 25.99
CA SER A 501 -13.23 7.60 24.65
C SER A 501 -13.11 9.00 24.05
N TRP A 502 -12.78 10.03 24.86
CA TRP A 502 -12.71 11.41 24.39
C TRP A 502 -11.39 11.69 23.66
N ALA A 503 -11.42 11.59 22.33
CA ALA A 503 -10.44 12.16 21.41
C ALA A 503 -11.19 12.56 20.14
N GLY A 504 -10.87 13.73 19.57
CA GLY A 504 -11.55 14.27 18.40
C GLY A 504 -11.82 15.76 18.54
N GLY A 505 -12.80 16.28 17.80
CA GLY A 505 -13.07 17.71 17.81
C GLY A 505 -14.22 18.14 16.90
N ALA A 506 -14.36 19.45 16.76
CA ALA A 506 -15.31 20.10 15.85
C ALA A 506 -14.58 21.13 14.97
N THR A 507 -15.07 21.30 13.75
CA THR A 507 -14.51 22.24 12.77
C THR A 507 -15.62 22.82 11.91
N ASP A 508 -15.47 24.08 11.50
CA ASP A 508 -16.28 24.72 10.44
C ASP A 508 -15.65 24.56 9.05
N GLY A 509 -14.51 23.86 8.95
CA GLY A 509 -13.72 23.70 7.74
C GLY A 509 -12.51 24.64 7.66
N GLU A 510 -12.47 25.74 8.41
CA GLU A 510 -11.33 26.65 8.48
C GLU A 510 -10.62 26.54 9.83
N THR A 511 -11.41 26.66 10.90
CA THR A 511 -10.96 26.58 12.29
C THR A 511 -11.38 25.28 12.95
N ALA A 512 -10.66 24.85 13.98
CA ALA A 512 -11.04 23.66 14.74
C ALA A 512 -10.70 23.73 16.23
N MET A 513 -11.52 23.05 17.03
CA MET A 513 -11.27 22.75 18.43
C MET A 513 -11.13 21.24 18.57
N ILE A 514 -9.97 20.79 19.02
CA ILE A 514 -9.62 19.38 19.16
C ILE A 514 -9.21 19.12 20.60
N GLY A 515 -9.56 17.96 21.13
CA GLY A 515 -9.18 17.56 22.47
C GLY A 515 -8.91 16.07 22.59
N MET A 516 -8.16 15.73 23.62
CA MET A 516 -7.82 14.37 24.02
C MET A 516 -7.84 14.28 25.55
N ASP A 517 -8.59 13.32 26.06
CA ASP A 517 -8.55 12.90 27.45
C ASP A 517 -7.44 11.85 27.62
N PHE A 518 -6.22 12.33 27.80
CA PHE A 518 -5.03 11.50 27.80
C PHE A 518 -4.83 10.76 29.12
N VAL A 519 -4.46 9.49 28.98
CA VAL A 519 -3.94 8.63 30.03
C VAL A 519 -2.76 7.84 29.47
N SER A 520 -1.63 7.85 30.17
CA SER A 520 -0.40 7.19 29.72
C SER A 520 -0.56 5.68 29.64
N TRP A 521 0.37 5.01 28.96
CA TRP A 521 0.37 3.55 28.73
C TRP A 521 0.21 2.68 30.00
N ASN A 522 0.56 3.21 31.18
CA ASN A 522 0.52 2.53 32.48
C ASN A 522 -0.51 3.13 33.46
N ASP A 523 -1.42 3.98 32.96
CA ASP A 523 -2.50 4.61 33.73
C ASP A 523 -2.06 5.54 34.87
N LYS A 524 -0.80 5.96 34.89
CA LYS A 524 -0.24 6.76 35.98
C LYS A 524 -0.12 8.25 35.71
N THR A 525 -0.11 8.66 34.44
CA THR A 525 -0.11 10.08 34.03
C THR A 525 -1.40 10.37 33.29
N VAL A 526 -2.06 11.46 33.67
CA VAL A 526 -3.30 11.94 33.02
C VAL A 526 -3.16 13.40 32.63
N ALA A 527 -3.81 13.80 31.54
CA ALA A 527 -3.92 15.19 31.12
C ALA A 527 -5.15 15.41 30.23
N LYS A 528 -5.77 16.58 30.33
CA LYS A 528 -6.71 17.09 29.31
C LYS A 528 -5.92 17.95 28.34
N LYS A 529 -5.68 17.43 27.14
CA LYS A 529 -4.91 18.09 26.08
C LYS A 529 -5.87 18.66 25.05
N SER A 530 -5.70 19.92 24.67
CA SER A 530 -6.55 20.59 23.69
C SER A 530 -5.73 21.38 22.67
N TRP A 531 -6.18 21.42 21.42
CA TRP A 531 -5.58 22.18 20.34
C TRP A 531 -6.63 23.03 19.65
N PHE A 532 -6.37 24.33 19.51
CA PHE A 532 -7.19 25.28 18.76
C PHE A 532 -6.43 25.65 17.49
N MET A 533 -6.97 25.24 16.35
CA MET A 533 -6.41 25.51 15.03
C MET A 533 -7.12 26.74 14.47
N LEU A 534 -6.54 27.93 14.62
CA LEU A 534 -7.20 29.25 14.43
C LEU A 534 -6.74 29.93 13.13
N GLY A 535 -6.65 29.17 12.03
CA GLY A 535 -6.15 29.63 10.74
C GLY A 535 -4.62 29.70 10.70
N GLU A 536 -4.04 30.82 11.09
CA GLU A 536 -2.59 31.05 11.03
C GLU A 536 -1.86 30.75 12.36
N GLU A 537 -2.63 30.52 13.43
CA GLU A 537 -2.12 30.30 14.78
C GLU A 537 -2.66 28.99 15.35
N ILE A 538 -1.80 28.28 16.09
CA ILE A 538 -2.16 27.07 16.83
C ILE A 538 -1.98 27.33 18.32
N VAL A 539 -3.02 27.11 19.10
CA VAL A 539 -2.92 27.15 20.58
C VAL A 539 -3.01 25.73 21.11
N ALA A 540 -1.97 25.28 21.82
CA ALA A 540 -1.96 24.01 22.54
C ALA A 540 -2.11 24.26 24.04
N LEU A 541 -3.11 23.63 24.68
CA LEU A 541 -3.38 23.74 26.11
C LEU A 541 -3.32 22.37 26.78
N GLY A 542 -2.71 22.32 27.96
CA GLY A 542 -2.74 21.17 28.87
C GLY A 542 -3.35 21.58 30.20
N SER A 543 -4.29 20.80 30.72
CA SER A 543 -4.90 21.02 32.04
C SER A 543 -5.16 19.71 32.75
N GLY A 544 -5.41 19.75 34.07
CA GLY A 544 -5.64 18.55 34.87
C GLY A 544 -4.47 17.56 34.82
N ILE A 545 -3.24 18.06 34.62
CA ILE A 545 -2.04 17.25 34.51
C ILE A 545 -1.70 16.71 35.90
N SER A 546 -1.65 15.38 36.03
CA SER A 546 -1.27 14.71 37.26
C SER A 546 -0.51 13.43 36.92
N SER A 547 0.49 13.09 37.72
CA SER A 547 1.24 11.85 37.55
C SER A 547 1.66 11.21 38.86
N SER A 548 1.65 9.88 38.86
CA SER A 548 2.28 9.02 39.87
C SER A 548 3.43 8.19 39.28
N ASP A 549 3.89 8.52 38.07
CA ASP A 549 4.97 7.81 37.36
C ASP A 549 6.31 8.55 37.40
N GLY A 550 6.51 9.40 38.41
CA GLY A 550 7.74 10.18 38.56
C GLY A 550 7.66 11.56 37.92
N GLU A 551 8.81 12.07 37.49
CA GLU A 551 8.91 13.38 36.84
C GLU A 551 8.24 13.34 35.47
N ILE A 552 7.48 14.39 35.16
CA ILE A 552 6.76 14.54 33.90
C ILE A 552 7.18 15.81 33.17
N HIS A 553 7.18 15.75 31.85
CA HIS A 553 7.40 16.91 30.99
C HIS A 553 6.34 16.96 29.89
N THR A 554 6.25 18.11 29.21
CA THR A 554 5.56 18.21 27.93
C THR A 554 6.55 18.77 26.92
N THR A 555 6.83 18.00 25.88
CA THR A 555 7.75 18.44 24.83
C THR A 555 7.04 19.45 23.93
N LEU A 556 7.52 20.70 23.92
CA LEU A 556 6.94 21.74 23.06
C LEU A 556 7.22 21.48 21.58
N ASP A 557 8.47 21.14 21.26
CA ASP A 557 8.90 20.78 19.91
C ASP A 557 10.19 19.95 19.98
N ASN A 558 10.33 18.98 19.08
CA ASN A 558 11.51 18.15 18.85
C ASN A 558 11.56 17.87 17.34
N LYS A 559 12.37 18.65 16.62
CA LYS A 559 12.46 18.61 15.17
C LYS A 559 13.90 18.57 14.71
N ILE A 560 14.11 18.02 13.52
CA ILE A 560 15.40 18.10 12.85
C ILE A 560 15.69 19.55 12.45
N ILE A 561 16.94 19.96 12.66
CA ILE A 561 17.48 21.21 12.13
C ILE A 561 18.55 20.84 11.09
N ASN A 562 18.23 21.03 9.81
CA ASN A 562 19.11 20.65 8.70
C ASN A 562 20.34 21.58 8.56
N ASP A 563 20.20 22.86 8.90
CA ASP A 563 21.32 23.81 9.01
C ASP A 563 21.09 24.73 10.22
N ILE A 564 21.98 24.65 11.20
CA ILE A 564 21.91 25.43 12.43
C ILE A 564 22.36 26.88 12.21
N ASN A 565 23.19 27.16 11.19
CA ASN A 565 23.74 28.49 10.95
C ASN A 565 22.67 29.47 10.45
N ASP A 566 21.62 28.95 9.81
CA ASP A 566 20.48 29.72 9.32
C ASP A 566 19.37 29.92 10.37
N LYS A 567 19.57 29.45 11.61
CA LYS A 567 18.56 29.52 12.67
C LYS A 567 19.03 30.39 13.82
N LYS A 568 18.21 31.37 14.16
CA LYS A 568 18.35 32.17 15.38
C LYS A 568 17.33 31.68 16.41
N ILE A 569 17.79 31.27 17.58
CA ILE A 569 16.93 31.03 18.74
C ILE A 569 16.87 32.33 19.54
N THR A 570 15.67 32.83 19.77
CA THR A 570 15.40 34.03 20.57
C THR A 570 14.50 33.67 21.73
N VAL A 571 14.78 34.24 22.91
CA VAL A 571 13.98 34.06 24.12
C VAL A 571 13.69 35.44 24.68
N ASN A 572 12.42 35.81 24.71
CA ASN A 572 11.95 37.16 25.12
C ASN A 572 12.43 38.31 24.22
N GLY A 573 12.63 38.05 22.92
CA GLY A 573 13.18 39.00 21.93
C GLY A 573 14.64 38.73 21.62
#